data_AF-A0AAD4F955-F1
#
_entry.id   AF-A0AAD4F955-F1
#
_cell.length_a   1.000
_cell.length_b   1.000
_cell.length_c   1.000
_cell.angle_alpha   90.00
_cell.angle_beta   90.00
_cell.angle_gamma   90.00
#
_symmetry.space_group_name_H-M   'P 1'
#
loop_
_entity.id
_entity.type
_entity.pdbx_description
1 polymer ?
#
loop_
_entity_poly.entity_id
_entity_poly.type
_entity_poly.pdbx_seq_one_letter_code
_entity_poly.pdbx_strand_id
1 'polypeptide(L)'
;MSDLTLVVRPRGRPIKNLPETITVPSDASTAQIFEEIAKASRFSIHRLRVTKGSDGSPINNVRDVTVHDTGLRHKSAVDVKDLGPQISWRTVFIVEYLGPLLIHPLIYFGRSLIYGTSAPPSQLQKLTFLMCVVHFAKREFETLFVHRFSSATMPIMNIYKNSGYYWLLSGLNLAYWSYGPNSPAAKPSNPLLTYLGVALFAIGEVCNYSTHLTLKNLRRPGSTERGIPKGLGFDLVTCPNYMFEAMAWIGVALVNWSLSTVLFIIVAVGQMGVWAWKKEKRYRKEFGDKYKRKRYAILPGIW
;
A
#
# COMPACT_ATOMS: atom_id res chain seq x y z
N MET A 1 14.44 20.64 33.32
CA MET A 1 14.48 19.55 32.32
C MET A 1 15.77 18.80 32.52
N SER A 2 15.75 17.47 32.59
CA SER A 2 16.96 16.66 32.80
C SER A 2 17.36 15.98 31.49
N ASP A 3 18.64 16.14 31.14
CA ASP A 3 19.24 15.44 30.02
C ASP A 3 19.50 13.98 30.40
N LEU A 4 19.16 13.07 29.48
CA LEU A 4 19.38 11.64 29.62
C LEU A 4 20.54 11.22 28.73
N THR A 5 21.56 10.62 29.31
CA THR A 5 22.60 9.92 28.57
C THR A 5 22.13 8.49 28.35
N LEU A 6 21.91 8.10 27.09
CA LEU A 6 21.51 6.76 26.69
C LEU A 6 22.72 5.99 26.16
N VAL A 7 22.84 4.72 26.52
CA VAL A 7 23.88 3.82 26.01
C VAL A 7 23.42 3.25 24.67
N VAL A 8 24.22 3.40 23.63
CA VAL A 8 23.89 2.99 22.27
C VAL A 8 24.66 1.72 21.94
N ARG A 9 23.94 0.64 21.61
CA ARG A 9 24.53 -0.66 21.29
C ARG A 9 24.22 -1.04 19.83
N PRO A 10 25.20 -1.54 19.06
CA PRO A 10 24.94 -2.03 17.72
C PRO A 10 24.17 -3.36 17.77
N ARG A 11 23.25 -3.56 16.83
CA ARG A 11 22.52 -4.83 16.65
C ARG A 11 22.50 -5.26 15.19
N GLY A 12 23.12 -6.40 14.90
CA GLY A 12 23.16 -6.98 13.55
C GLY A 12 24.34 -6.45 12.73
N ARG A 13 24.07 -5.87 11.55
CA ARG A 13 25.15 -5.38 10.67
C ARG A 13 25.91 -4.22 11.34
N PRO A 14 27.25 -4.17 11.21
CA PRO A 14 28.04 -3.08 11.77
C PRO A 14 27.58 -1.73 11.23
N ILE A 15 27.41 -0.75 12.13
CA ILE A 15 27.14 0.65 11.78
C ILE A 15 28.43 1.42 12.02
N LYS A 16 29.03 1.94 10.95
CA LYS A 16 30.26 2.72 11.04
C LYS A 16 29.99 3.99 11.86
N ASN A 17 30.90 4.34 12.76
CA ASN A 17 30.82 5.53 13.63
C ASN A 17 29.56 5.59 14.50
N LEU A 18 29.00 4.43 14.89
CA LEU A 18 27.92 4.42 15.87
C LEU A 18 28.46 4.94 17.21
N PRO A 19 27.86 5.99 17.80
CA PRO A 19 28.32 6.50 19.08
C PRO A 19 28.07 5.46 20.18
N GLU A 20 28.90 5.43 21.22
CA GLU A 20 28.68 4.56 22.40
C GLU A 20 27.57 5.13 23.30
N THR A 21 27.41 6.45 23.31
CA THR A 21 26.37 7.15 24.07
C THR A 21 25.81 8.34 23.30
N ILE A 22 24.57 8.70 23.59
CA ILE A 22 23.94 9.95 23.12
C ILE A 22 23.30 10.66 24.30
N THR A 23 23.20 11.98 24.23
CA THR A 23 22.51 12.79 25.23
C THR A 23 21.27 13.41 24.61
N VAL A 24 20.11 13.18 25.20
CA VAL A 24 18.83 13.72 24.75
C VAL A 24 18.02 14.24 25.94
N PRO A 25 17.32 15.38 25.82
CA PRO A 25 16.41 15.83 26.86
C PRO A 25 15.31 14.80 27.13
N SER A 26 14.91 14.64 28.38
CA SER A 26 13.87 13.67 28.76
C SER A 26 12.48 13.99 28.15
N ASP A 27 12.16 15.26 27.97
CA ASP A 27 10.92 15.78 27.39
C ASP A 27 10.98 15.93 25.87
N ALA A 28 12.16 15.72 25.25
CA ALA A 28 12.29 15.70 23.82
C ALA A 28 11.48 14.56 23.19
N SER A 29 11.08 14.75 21.92
CA SER A 29 10.45 13.69 21.16
C SER A 29 11.41 12.52 20.88
N THR A 30 10.86 11.31 20.72
CA THR A 30 11.67 10.14 20.34
C THR A 30 12.38 10.30 19.01
N ALA A 31 11.94 11.21 18.13
CA ALA A 31 12.66 11.56 16.91
C ALA A 31 14.09 12.07 17.17
N GLN A 32 14.33 12.77 18.29
CA GLN A 32 15.65 13.30 18.62
C GLN A 32 16.69 12.19 18.86
N ILE A 33 16.27 11.03 19.39
CA ILE A 33 17.13 9.84 19.50
C ILE A 33 17.66 9.44 18.12
N PHE A 34 16.79 9.42 17.11
CA PHE A 34 17.18 9.05 15.74
C PHE A 34 18.09 10.10 15.11
N GLU A 35 17.81 11.39 15.34
CA GLU A 35 18.60 12.50 14.81
C GLU A 35 20.02 12.50 15.37
N GLU A 36 20.20 12.31 16.68
CA GLU A 36 21.54 12.26 17.30
C GLU A 36 22.35 11.04 16.82
N ILE A 37 21.73 9.86 16.75
CA ILE A 37 22.40 8.65 16.22
C ILE A 37 22.75 8.84 14.74
N ALA A 38 21.85 9.40 13.95
CA ALA A 38 22.06 9.65 12.53
C ALA A 38 23.19 10.68 12.29
N LYS A 39 23.23 11.74 13.10
CA LYS A 39 24.26 12.79 13.04
C LYS A 39 25.65 12.22 13.33
N ALA A 40 25.78 11.39 14.37
CA ALA A 40 27.05 10.76 14.73
C ALA A 40 27.50 9.68 13.72
N SER A 41 26.60 8.77 13.36
CA SER A 41 26.91 7.65 12.45
C SER A 41 26.98 8.05 10.97
N ARG A 42 26.44 9.21 10.60
CA ARG A 42 26.21 9.65 9.20
C ARG A 42 25.27 8.73 8.42
N PHE A 43 24.40 7.99 9.10
CA PHE A 43 23.34 7.20 8.48
C PHE A 43 22.04 8.01 8.41
N SER A 44 21.22 7.78 7.39
CA SER A 44 19.86 8.34 7.35
C SER A 44 19.01 7.78 8.48
N ILE A 45 18.23 8.64 9.14
CA ILE A 45 17.24 8.26 10.17
C ILE A 45 16.30 7.14 9.71
N HIS A 46 16.00 7.05 8.42
CA HIS A 46 15.08 6.04 7.87
C HIS A 46 15.71 4.64 7.82
N ARG A 47 17.04 4.54 7.79
CA ARG A 47 17.75 3.26 7.82
C ARG A 47 17.87 2.69 9.22
N LEU A 48 17.67 3.51 10.24
CA LEU A 48 17.88 3.11 11.63
C LEU A 48 16.59 2.50 12.19
N ARG A 49 16.74 1.36 12.86
CA ARG A 49 15.73 0.81 13.76
C ARG A 49 16.29 0.83 15.17
N VAL A 50 15.58 1.51 16.07
CA VAL A 50 15.95 1.60 17.48
C VAL A 50 14.98 0.77 18.32
N THR A 51 15.52 -0.07 19.20
CA THR A 51 14.74 -0.85 20.19
C THR A 51 15.28 -0.61 21.59
N LYS A 52 14.42 -0.69 22.61
CA LYS A 52 14.88 -0.62 24.00
C LYS A 52 15.75 -1.84 24.30
N GLY A 53 16.88 -1.60 24.97
CA GLY A 53 17.80 -2.66 25.35
C GLY A 53 17.31 -3.56 26.49
N SER A 54 16.27 -3.15 27.21
CA SER A 54 15.69 -3.88 28.34
C SER A 54 14.74 -5.01 27.89
N ASP A 55 13.86 -4.74 26.93
CA ASP A 55 12.78 -5.65 26.52
C ASP A 55 12.72 -5.87 24.99
N GLY A 56 13.57 -5.20 24.21
CA GLY A 56 13.58 -5.27 22.75
C GLY A 56 12.38 -4.58 22.08
N SER A 57 11.55 -3.85 22.84
CA SER A 57 10.39 -3.13 22.29
C SER A 57 10.84 -2.01 21.34
N PRO A 58 10.10 -1.78 20.23
CA PRO A 58 10.49 -0.76 19.25
C PRO A 58 10.27 0.65 19.79
N ILE A 59 11.23 1.53 19.53
CA ILE A 59 11.09 2.98 19.69
C ILE A 59 10.79 3.54 18.30
N ASN A 60 9.63 4.17 18.14
CA ASN A 60 9.24 4.74 16.85
C ASN A 60 9.81 6.16 16.72
N ASN A 61 10.26 6.52 15.52
CA ASN A 61 10.68 7.87 15.17
C ASN A 61 9.43 8.75 14.97
N VAL A 62 8.94 9.36 16.04
CA VAL A 62 7.72 10.17 16.06
C VAL A 62 7.92 11.43 16.90
N ARG A 63 7.07 12.43 16.68
CA ARG A 63 7.17 13.75 17.35
C ARG A 63 6.24 13.90 18.55
N ASP A 64 5.26 13.02 18.67
CA ASP A 64 4.16 13.05 19.65
C ASP A 64 4.42 12.22 20.91
N VAL A 65 5.52 11.46 20.96
CA VAL A 65 5.93 10.65 22.12
C VAL A 65 7.27 11.18 22.62
N THR A 66 7.38 11.44 23.92
CA THR A 66 8.64 11.91 24.52
C THR A 66 9.57 10.74 24.87
N VAL A 67 10.87 11.01 25.03
CA VAL A 67 11.83 10.00 25.51
C VAL A 67 11.38 9.44 26.86
N HIS A 68 10.89 10.30 27.76
CA HIS A 68 10.39 9.88 29.07
C HIS A 68 9.20 8.90 28.99
N ASP A 69 8.25 9.13 28.07
CA ASP A 69 7.06 8.28 27.87
C ASP A 69 7.41 6.86 27.44
N THR A 70 8.57 6.69 26.79
CA THR A 70 9.07 5.36 26.44
C THR A 70 9.57 4.56 27.65
N GLY A 71 9.71 5.18 28.82
CA GLY A 71 10.30 4.56 30.01
C GLY A 71 11.83 4.52 30.00
N LEU A 72 12.49 5.13 29.00
CA LEU A 72 13.94 5.31 29.01
C LEU A 72 14.35 6.29 30.12
N ARG A 73 15.44 5.97 30.79
CA ARG A 73 16.05 6.74 31.88
C ARG A 73 17.55 6.87 31.66
N HIS A 74 18.23 7.64 32.52
CA HIS A 74 19.68 7.82 32.43
C HIS A 74 20.39 6.45 32.46
N LYS A 75 21.37 6.26 31.56
CA LYS A 75 22.08 5.00 31.27
C LYS A 75 21.22 3.84 30.74
N SER A 76 19.97 4.09 30.35
CA SER A 76 19.19 3.08 29.63
C SER A 76 19.85 2.76 28.29
N ALA A 77 19.86 1.47 27.94
CA ALA A 77 20.42 1.01 26.68
C ALA A 77 19.38 1.08 25.55
N VAL A 78 19.83 1.48 24.36
CA VAL A 78 19.09 1.37 23.10
C VAL A 78 19.90 0.59 22.09
N ASP A 79 19.26 -0.38 21.44
CA ASP A 79 19.89 -1.18 20.40
C ASP A 79 19.55 -0.62 19.03
N VAL A 80 20.58 -0.40 18.20
CA VAL A 80 20.46 0.23 16.88
C VAL A 80 20.81 -0.77 15.79
N LYS A 81 19.87 -0.96 14.86
CA LYS A 81 20.03 -1.84 13.70
C LYS A 81 19.91 -1.05 12.41
N ASP A 82 20.83 -1.29 11.48
CA ASP A 82 20.71 -0.82 10.09
C ASP A 82 19.78 -1.75 9.29
N LEU A 83 18.74 -1.16 8.71
CA LEU A 83 17.77 -1.82 7.84
C LEU A 83 18.24 -1.93 6.38
N GLY A 84 19.39 -1.33 6.04
CA GLY A 84 19.88 -1.21 4.67
C GLY A 84 19.15 -0.11 3.89
N PRO A 85 19.44 0.04 2.58
CA PRO A 85 18.82 1.07 1.74
C PRO A 85 17.29 1.04 1.79
N GLN A 86 16.71 2.22 2.03
CA GLN A 86 15.28 2.41 2.20
C GLN A 86 14.71 3.27 1.07
N ILE A 87 13.44 3.05 0.75
CA ILE A 87 12.68 3.84 -0.21
C ILE A 87 11.34 4.25 0.41
N SER A 88 10.84 5.43 0.07
CA SER A 88 9.56 5.91 0.60
C SER A 88 8.40 5.05 0.11
N TRP A 89 7.41 4.78 0.98
CA TRP A 89 6.21 4.04 0.55
C TRP A 89 5.49 4.74 -0.60
N ARG A 90 5.45 6.08 -0.61
CA ARG A 90 4.88 6.86 -1.71
C ARG A 90 5.53 6.52 -3.04
N THR A 91 6.86 6.49 -3.09
CA THR A 91 7.60 6.13 -4.31
C THR A 91 7.30 4.69 -4.74
N VAL A 92 7.18 3.75 -3.79
CA VAL A 92 6.86 2.35 -4.10
C VAL A 92 5.51 2.23 -4.78
N PHE A 93 4.48 2.88 -4.22
CA PHE A 93 3.13 2.87 -4.80
C PHE A 93 3.08 3.55 -6.18
N ILE A 94 3.84 4.64 -6.38
CA ILE A 94 3.99 5.25 -7.71
C ILE A 94 4.60 4.24 -8.70
N VAL A 95 5.73 3.62 -8.36
CA VAL A 95 6.36 2.65 -9.28
C VAL A 95 5.44 1.44 -9.53
N GLU A 96 4.70 1.00 -8.52
CA GLU A 96 3.72 -0.08 -8.60
C GLU A 96 2.60 0.20 -9.62
N TYR A 97 1.98 1.39 -9.57
CA TYR A 97 0.85 1.75 -10.44
C TYR A 97 1.25 2.35 -11.79
N LEU A 98 2.43 2.98 -11.87
CA LEU A 98 2.96 3.55 -13.10
C LEU A 98 3.21 2.48 -14.17
N GLY A 99 3.59 1.26 -13.76
CA GLY A 99 3.81 0.16 -14.70
C GLY A 99 2.60 -0.13 -15.56
N PRO A 100 1.49 -0.62 -14.99
CA PRO A 100 0.26 -0.82 -15.74
C PRO A 100 -0.20 0.44 -16.48
N LEU A 101 -0.10 1.62 -15.86
CA LEU A 101 -0.48 2.89 -16.48
C LEU A 101 0.28 3.19 -17.78
N LEU A 102 1.54 2.75 -17.89
CA LEU A 102 2.35 2.87 -19.12
C LEU A 102 2.16 1.68 -20.06
N ILE A 103 2.10 0.46 -19.52
CA ILE A 103 2.00 -0.78 -20.31
C ILE A 103 0.69 -0.85 -21.10
N HIS A 104 -0.44 -0.42 -20.50
CA HIS A 104 -1.73 -0.43 -21.19
C HIS A 104 -1.72 0.43 -22.47
N PRO A 105 -1.31 1.72 -22.45
CA PRO A 105 -1.13 2.51 -23.65
C PRO A 105 -0.14 1.90 -24.64
N LEU A 106 1.01 1.41 -24.17
CA LEU A 106 2.03 0.82 -25.04
C LEU A 106 1.48 -0.36 -25.84
N ILE A 107 0.74 -1.27 -25.20
CA ILE A 107 0.16 -2.43 -25.90
C ILE A 107 -1.05 -2.03 -26.76
N TYR A 108 -1.90 -1.11 -26.28
CA TYR A 108 -3.09 -0.68 -27.01
C TYR A 108 -2.75 0.08 -28.31
N PHE A 109 -1.81 1.01 -28.26
CA PHE A 109 -1.37 1.76 -29.45
C PHE A 109 -0.35 0.96 -30.27
N GLY A 110 0.43 0.08 -29.63
CA GLY A 110 1.36 -0.83 -30.29
C GLY A 110 0.72 -2.05 -30.96
N ARG A 111 -0.61 -2.14 -31.04
CA ARG A 111 -1.33 -3.31 -31.58
C ARG A 111 -0.83 -3.77 -32.95
N SER A 112 -0.54 -2.84 -33.85
CA SER A 112 -0.06 -3.17 -35.20
C SER A 112 1.28 -3.90 -35.17
N LEU A 113 2.22 -3.45 -34.32
CA LEU A 113 3.52 -4.07 -34.15
C LEU A 113 3.44 -5.40 -33.37
N ILE A 114 2.64 -5.44 -32.31
CA ILE A 114 2.58 -6.59 -31.39
C ILE A 114 1.79 -7.76 -31.98
N TYR A 115 0.68 -7.48 -32.66
CA TYR A 115 -0.23 -8.52 -33.19
C TYR A 115 -0.24 -8.61 -34.72
N GLY A 116 0.53 -7.78 -35.43
CA GLY A 116 0.54 -7.77 -36.89
C GLY A 116 -0.80 -7.40 -37.52
N THR A 117 -1.64 -6.61 -36.83
CA THR A 117 -3.00 -6.29 -37.28
C THR A 117 -3.15 -4.84 -37.71
N SER A 118 -3.87 -4.60 -38.80
CA SER A 118 -4.32 -3.27 -39.23
C SER A 118 -5.75 -2.95 -38.77
N ALA A 119 -6.45 -3.92 -38.17
CA ALA A 119 -7.83 -3.74 -37.75
C ALA A 119 -7.91 -2.76 -36.56
N PRO A 120 -8.83 -1.77 -36.59
CA PRO A 120 -9.00 -0.86 -35.47
C PRO A 120 -9.45 -1.62 -34.21
N PRO A 121 -9.13 -1.10 -33.00
CA PRO A 121 -9.58 -1.72 -31.76
C PRO A 121 -11.11 -1.62 -31.66
N SER A 122 -11.73 -2.68 -31.13
CA SER A 122 -13.18 -2.69 -30.91
C SER A 122 -13.59 -1.68 -29.82
N GLN A 123 -14.89 -1.40 -29.73
CA GLN A 123 -15.44 -0.55 -28.68
C GLN A 123 -15.16 -1.11 -27.27
N LEU A 124 -15.28 -2.42 -27.07
CA LEU A 124 -15.00 -3.04 -25.76
C LEU A 124 -13.50 -3.01 -25.42
N GLN A 125 -12.62 -3.16 -26.42
CA GLN A 125 -11.18 -3.01 -26.22
C GLN A 125 -10.82 -1.59 -25.79
N LYS A 126 -11.41 -0.59 -26.46
CA LYS A 126 -11.27 0.82 -26.09
C LYS A 126 -11.82 1.09 -24.68
N LEU A 127 -12.98 0.55 -24.35
CA LEU A 127 -13.60 0.72 -23.03
C LEU A 127 -12.74 0.09 -21.92
N THR A 128 -12.26 -1.14 -22.15
CA THR A 128 -11.33 -1.83 -21.23
C THR A 128 -10.07 -1.02 -20.99
N PHE A 129 -9.48 -0.48 -22.06
CA PHE A 129 -8.33 0.42 -21.98
C PHE A 129 -8.62 1.66 -21.12
N LEU A 130 -9.72 2.36 -21.38
CA LEU A 130 -10.10 3.53 -20.60
C LEU A 130 -10.33 3.20 -19.12
N MET A 131 -11.02 2.10 -18.82
CA MET A 131 -11.23 1.66 -17.43
C MET A 131 -9.91 1.38 -16.71
N CYS A 132 -8.98 0.67 -17.36
CA CYS A 132 -7.66 0.39 -16.76
C CYS A 132 -6.85 1.68 -16.54
N VAL A 133 -6.81 2.58 -17.53
CA VAL A 133 -6.10 3.86 -17.41
C VAL A 133 -6.72 4.74 -16.31
N VAL A 134 -8.05 4.84 -16.25
CA VAL A 134 -8.76 5.60 -15.21
C VAL A 134 -8.46 5.03 -13.83
N HIS A 135 -8.51 3.70 -13.67
CA HIS A 135 -8.16 3.03 -12.42
C HIS A 135 -6.75 3.40 -11.98
N PHE A 136 -5.73 3.16 -12.81
CA PHE A 136 -4.35 3.41 -12.42
C PHE A 136 -4.01 4.89 -12.28
N ALA A 137 -4.58 5.78 -13.10
CA ALA A 137 -4.41 7.22 -12.94
C ALA A 137 -5.01 7.72 -11.63
N LYS A 138 -6.18 7.20 -11.24
CA LYS A 138 -6.78 7.47 -9.93
C LYS A 138 -5.90 6.93 -8.80
N ARG A 139 -5.34 5.71 -8.91
CA ARG A 139 -4.42 5.15 -7.91
C ARG A 139 -3.15 5.99 -7.73
N GLU A 140 -2.61 6.54 -8.81
CA GLU A 140 -1.51 7.51 -8.77
C GLU A 140 -1.93 8.80 -8.05
N PHE A 141 -3.07 9.38 -8.43
CA PHE A 141 -3.62 10.56 -7.78
C PHE A 141 -3.82 10.35 -6.26
N GLU A 142 -4.44 9.23 -5.86
CA GLU A 142 -4.61 8.88 -4.45
C GLU A 142 -3.28 8.74 -3.73
N THR A 143 -2.29 8.13 -4.37
CA THR A 143 -0.94 7.97 -3.80
C THR A 143 -0.25 9.31 -3.58
N LEU A 144 -0.46 10.29 -4.47
CA LEU A 144 0.14 11.61 -4.37
C LEU A 144 -0.58 12.53 -3.37
N PHE A 145 -1.91 12.47 -3.29
CA PHE A 145 -2.72 13.50 -2.63
C PHE A 145 -3.64 12.99 -1.50
N VAL A 146 -3.91 11.69 -1.44
CA VAL A 146 -4.84 11.10 -0.47
C VAL A 146 -4.11 10.27 0.60
N HIS A 147 -3.25 9.34 0.19
CA HIS A 147 -2.63 8.38 1.10
C HIS A 147 -1.72 9.07 2.14
N ARG A 148 -1.92 8.72 3.40
CA ARG A 148 -0.98 8.95 4.50
C ARG A 148 -0.38 7.60 4.87
N PHE A 149 0.94 7.46 4.88
CA PHE A 149 1.62 6.20 5.22
C PHE A 149 2.03 6.17 6.69
N SER A 150 1.92 5.01 7.36
CA SER A 150 2.25 4.87 8.80
C SER A 150 3.73 4.63 9.05
N SER A 151 4.42 4.12 8.04
CA SER A 151 5.88 4.00 8.01
C SER A 151 6.37 4.93 6.91
N ALA A 152 7.48 5.63 7.14
CA ALA A 152 8.04 6.51 6.12
C ALA A 152 8.59 5.71 4.93
N THR A 153 9.20 4.55 5.20
CA THR A 153 9.96 3.79 4.20
C THR A 153 9.79 2.28 4.31
N MET A 154 10.28 1.57 3.29
CA MET A 154 10.52 0.13 3.29
C MET A 154 11.88 -0.22 2.66
N PRO A 155 12.41 -1.44 2.87
CA PRO A 155 13.62 -1.90 2.19
C PRO A 155 13.46 -1.91 0.67
N ILE A 156 14.43 -1.33 -0.05
CA ILE A 156 14.32 -1.10 -1.50
C ILE A 156 14.09 -2.37 -2.32
N MET A 157 14.66 -3.51 -1.91
CA MET A 157 14.54 -4.78 -2.64
C MET A 157 13.11 -5.32 -2.72
N ASN A 158 12.20 -4.84 -1.85
CA ASN A 158 10.80 -5.23 -1.91
C ASN A 158 10.05 -4.56 -3.07
N ILE A 159 10.62 -3.53 -3.72
CA ILE A 159 9.98 -2.85 -4.85
C ILE A 159 9.73 -3.82 -6.01
N TYR A 160 10.70 -4.68 -6.33
CA TYR A 160 10.57 -5.65 -7.41
C TYR A 160 9.44 -6.66 -7.15
N LYS A 161 9.26 -7.06 -5.89
CA LYS A 161 8.20 -7.99 -5.50
C LYS A 161 6.83 -7.34 -5.56
N ASN A 162 6.72 -6.11 -5.07
CA ASN A 162 5.46 -5.37 -5.03
C ASN A 162 5.03 -4.92 -6.43
N SER A 163 5.94 -4.35 -7.22
CA SER A 163 5.64 -3.87 -8.57
C SER A 163 5.54 -5.02 -9.58
N GLY A 164 6.33 -6.07 -9.43
CA GLY A 164 6.39 -7.17 -10.41
C GLY A 164 5.03 -7.83 -10.65
N TYR A 165 4.23 -8.06 -9.60
CA TYR A 165 2.93 -8.70 -9.81
C TYR A 165 1.94 -7.79 -10.56
N TYR A 166 1.93 -6.48 -10.29
CA TYR A 166 1.08 -5.53 -11.01
C TYR A 166 1.52 -5.40 -12.46
N TRP A 167 2.82 -5.22 -12.69
CA TRP A 167 3.37 -5.04 -14.04
C TRP A 167 3.16 -6.28 -14.90
N LEU A 168 3.35 -7.48 -14.34
CA LEU A 168 3.19 -8.73 -15.08
C LEU A 168 1.72 -9.11 -15.26
N LEU A 169 0.92 -9.15 -14.18
CA LEU A 169 -0.45 -9.67 -14.26
C LEU A 169 -1.46 -8.64 -14.75
N SER A 170 -1.38 -7.40 -14.22
CA SER A 170 -2.30 -6.33 -14.63
C SER A 170 -1.78 -5.56 -15.84
N GLY A 171 -0.48 -5.27 -15.91
CA GLY A 171 0.12 -4.62 -17.08
C GLY A 171 0.15 -5.57 -18.27
N LEU A 172 1.16 -6.44 -18.35
CA LEU A 172 1.46 -7.23 -19.55
C LEU A 172 0.36 -8.25 -19.86
N ASN A 173 0.02 -9.12 -18.91
CA ASN A 173 -0.93 -10.20 -19.13
C ASN A 173 -2.34 -9.67 -19.45
N LEU A 174 -2.87 -8.72 -18.68
CA LEU A 174 -4.20 -8.17 -18.94
C LEU A 174 -4.24 -7.43 -20.28
N ALA A 175 -3.30 -6.50 -20.52
CA ALA A 175 -3.28 -5.72 -21.75
C ALA A 175 -3.05 -6.60 -22.98
N TYR A 176 -2.10 -7.53 -22.93
CA TYR A 176 -1.76 -8.39 -24.06
C TYR A 176 -2.97 -9.23 -24.52
N TRP A 177 -3.70 -9.84 -23.57
CA TRP A 177 -4.84 -10.68 -23.93
C TRP A 177 -6.13 -9.90 -24.21
N SER A 178 -6.24 -8.67 -23.71
CA SER A 178 -7.45 -7.84 -23.92
C SER A 178 -7.42 -7.08 -25.24
N TYR A 179 -6.24 -6.72 -25.75
CA TYR A 179 -6.12 -5.87 -26.96
C TYR A 179 -5.80 -6.64 -28.23
N GLY A 180 -5.55 -7.95 -28.13
CA GLY A 180 -5.33 -8.81 -29.29
C GLY A 180 -6.57 -8.90 -30.20
N PRO A 181 -6.38 -9.10 -31.52
CA PRO A 181 -7.48 -9.19 -32.48
C PRO A 181 -8.43 -10.36 -32.23
N ASN A 182 -7.94 -11.43 -31.59
CA ASN A 182 -8.73 -12.62 -31.24
C ASN A 182 -9.28 -12.60 -29.80
N SER A 183 -9.13 -11.47 -29.09
CA SER A 183 -9.63 -11.34 -27.72
C SER A 183 -11.16 -11.45 -27.66
N PRO A 184 -11.75 -11.92 -26.55
CA PRO A 184 -13.20 -11.87 -26.36
C PRO A 184 -13.76 -10.46 -26.49
N ALA A 185 -13.00 -9.44 -26.07
CA ALA A 185 -13.33 -8.02 -26.24
C ALA A 185 -13.40 -7.58 -27.71
N ALA A 186 -12.74 -8.27 -28.66
CA ALA A 186 -12.85 -7.95 -30.08
C ALA A 186 -14.20 -8.38 -30.71
N LYS A 187 -14.96 -9.23 -30.01
CA LYS A 187 -16.27 -9.73 -30.46
C LYS A 187 -17.39 -8.69 -30.21
N PRO A 188 -18.58 -8.87 -30.83
CA PRO A 188 -19.72 -8.00 -30.58
C PRO A 188 -20.08 -7.89 -29.10
N SER A 189 -20.49 -6.70 -28.68
CA SER A 189 -20.88 -6.41 -27.30
C SER A 189 -22.25 -6.99 -26.97
N ASN A 190 -22.39 -7.51 -25.74
CA ASN A 190 -23.69 -7.62 -25.08
C ASN A 190 -23.93 -6.31 -24.27
N PRO A 191 -24.88 -5.45 -24.67
CA PRO A 191 -25.07 -4.15 -24.04
C PRO A 191 -25.41 -4.24 -22.55
N LEU A 192 -26.22 -5.23 -22.14
CA LEU A 192 -26.61 -5.41 -20.74
C LEU A 192 -25.38 -5.67 -19.85
N LEU A 193 -24.53 -6.60 -20.27
CA LEU A 193 -23.30 -6.92 -19.54
C LEU A 193 -22.30 -5.75 -19.56
N THR A 194 -22.25 -5.02 -20.67
CA THR A 194 -21.37 -3.85 -20.80
C THR A 194 -21.80 -2.73 -19.86
N TYR A 195 -23.08 -2.38 -19.80
CA TYR A 195 -23.60 -1.35 -18.89
C TYR A 195 -23.46 -1.77 -17.44
N LEU A 196 -23.76 -3.03 -17.10
CA LEU A 196 -23.54 -3.55 -15.76
C LEU A 196 -22.06 -3.49 -15.37
N GLY A 197 -21.16 -3.87 -16.27
CA GLY A 197 -19.72 -3.83 -16.03
C GLY A 197 -19.20 -2.41 -15.79
N VAL A 198 -19.65 -1.44 -16.59
CA VAL A 198 -19.31 -0.02 -16.41
C VAL A 198 -19.89 0.52 -15.10
N ALA A 199 -21.12 0.18 -14.75
CA ALA A 199 -21.74 0.61 -13.50
C ALA A 199 -21.00 0.06 -12.28
N LEU A 200 -20.68 -1.24 -12.27
CA LEU A 200 -19.89 -1.87 -11.20
C LEU A 200 -18.51 -1.25 -11.07
N PHE A 201 -17.85 -0.96 -12.20
CA PHE A 201 -16.58 -0.25 -12.21
C PHE A 201 -16.69 1.15 -11.60
N ALA A 202 -17.63 1.96 -12.06
CA ALA A 202 -17.80 3.33 -11.57
C ALA A 202 -18.12 3.35 -10.06
N ILE A 203 -19.07 2.51 -9.61
CA ILE A 203 -19.42 2.40 -8.19
C ILE A 203 -18.20 1.91 -7.39
N GLY A 204 -17.48 0.91 -7.89
CA GLY A 204 -16.28 0.39 -7.25
C GLY A 204 -15.20 1.45 -7.09
N GLU A 205 -14.92 2.23 -8.12
CA GLU A 205 -13.94 3.30 -8.06
C GLU A 205 -14.34 4.40 -7.07
N VAL A 206 -15.59 4.85 -7.10
CA VAL A 206 -16.09 5.91 -6.20
C VAL A 206 -16.09 5.45 -4.75
N CYS A 207 -16.60 4.25 -4.46
CA CYS A 207 -16.65 3.71 -3.10
C CYS A 207 -15.26 3.38 -2.55
N ASN A 208 -14.35 2.88 -3.41
CA ASN A 208 -12.94 2.69 -3.06
C ASN A 208 -12.28 4.03 -2.69
N TYR A 209 -12.48 5.09 -3.49
CA TYR A 209 -11.98 6.44 -3.20
C TYR A 209 -12.52 6.99 -1.87
N SER A 210 -13.84 6.89 -1.67
CA SER A 210 -14.49 7.30 -0.43
C SER A 210 -13.88 6.58 0.78
N THR A 211 -13.56 5.30 0.63
CA THR A 211 -12.91 4.53 1.69
C THR A 211 -11.50 5.04 1.99
N HIS A 212 -10.71 5.37 0.97
CA HIS A 212 -9.38 5.95 1.16
C HIS A 212 -9.42 7.31 1.85
N LEU A 213 -10.41 8.16 1.55
CA LEU A 213 -10.63 9.42 2.26
C LEU A 213 -10.94 9.18 3.74
N THR A 214 -11.82 8.24 4.05
CA THR A 214 -12.10 7.85 5.45
C THR A 214 -10.83 7.38 6.15
N LEU A 215 -10.04 6.52 5.51
CA LEU A 215 -8.78 6.02 6.07
C LEU A 215 -7.72 7.12 6.26
N LYS A 216 -7.66 8.11 5.36
CA LYS A 216 -6.80 9.30 5.49
C LYS A 216 -7.18 10.11 6.72
N ASN A 217 -8.48 10.31 6.95
CA ASN A 217 -9.00 11.15 8.03
C ASN A 217 -8.86 10.53 9.42
N LEU A 218 -8.64 9.21 9.52
CA LEU A 218 -8.30 8.54 10.78
C LEU A 218 -6.92 8.91 11.34
N ARG A 219 -6.08 9.60 10.55
CA ARG A 219 -4.77 10.05 11.00
C ARG A 219 -4.73 11.56 11.00
N ARG A 220 -4.40 12.17 12.14
CA ARG A 220 -4.04 13.59 12.17
C ARG A 220 -2.75 13.78 11.35
N PRO A 221 -2.56 14.89 10.64
CA PRO A 221 -1.29 15.17 9.97
C PRO A 221 -0.14 15.08 10.99
N GLY A 222 0.82 14.19 10.77
CA GLY A 222 1.99 14.03 11.63
C GLY A 222 1.85 13.06 12.82
N SER A 223 0.67 12.49 13.08
CA SER A 223 0.50 11.46 14.14
C SER A 223 0.52 10.03 13.59
N THR A 224 0.91 9.07 14.44
CA THR A 224 0.84 7.63 14.13
C THR A 224 -0.37 6.91 14.72
N GLU A 225 -1.20 7.66 15.46
CA GLU A 225 -2.40 7.14 16.13
C GLU A 225 -3.37 6.52 15.12
N ARG A 226 -3.86 5.32 15.45
CA ARG A 226 -4.80 4.57 14.62
C ARG A 226 -6.19 4.63 15.25
N GLY A 227 -7.14 5.21 14.53
CA GLY A 227 -8.55 5.08 14.87
C GLY A 227 -9.18 3.82 14.26
N ILE A 228 -10.35 3.44 14.79
CA ILE A 228 -11.20 2.41 14.18
C ILE A 228 -11.99 3.06 13.04
N PRO A 229 -11.84 2.60 11.77
CA PRO A 229 -12.61 3.15 10.67
C PRO A 229 -14.11 2.89 10.83
N LYS A 230 -14.93 3.88 10.49
CA LYS A 230 -16.39 3.78 10.42
C LYS A 230 -16.89 4.40 9.11
N GLY A 231 -18.09 4.00 8.68
CA GLY A 231 -18.71 4.49 7.45
C GLY A 231 -18.82 3.40 6.38
N LEU A 232 -18.88 3.82 5.11
CA LEU A 232 -19.23 2.97 3.98
C LEU A 232 -18.44 1.64 3.95
N GLY A 233 -19.15 0.52 4.03
CA GLY A 233 -18.60 -0.84 3.97
C GLY A 233 -17.85 -1.32 5.22
N PHE A 234 -17.42 -0.43 6.12
CA PHE A 234 -16.69 -0.80 7.35
C PHE A 234 -17.57 -1.55 8.36
N ASP A 235 -18.89 -1.45 8.23
CA ASP A 235 -19.80 -2.25 9.04
C ASP A 235 -19.89 -3.71 8.56
N LEU A 236 -19.63 -3.95 7.28
CA LEU A 236 -19.72 -5.26 6.63
C LEU A 236 -18.39 -6.03 6.71
N VAL A 237 -17.30 -5.38 6.32
CA VAL A 237 -15.97 -6.01 6.16
C VAL A 237 -14.88 -5.15 6.78
N THR A 238 -13.75 -5.78 7.12
CA THR A 238 -12.58 -5.08 7.68
C THR A 238 -11.92 -4.12 6.67
N CYS A 239 -11.84 -4.51 5.39
CA CYS A 239 -11.16 -3.75 4.34
C CYS A 239 -12.11 -3.47 3.16
N PRO A 240 -13.06 -2.53 3.29
CA PRO A 240 -14.00 -2.21 2.23
C PRO A 240 -13.33 -1.62 0.98
N ASN A 241 -12.14 -1.01 1.11
CA ASN A 241 -11.38 -0.54 -0.04
C ASN A 241 -11.02 -1.71 -0.98
N TYR A 242 -10.61 -2.86 -0.43
CA TYR A 242 -10.33 -4.06 -1.22
C TYR A 242 -11.61 -4.69 -1.81
N MET A 243 -12.72 -4.63 -1.07
CA MET A 243 -14.02 -5.08 -1.56
C MET A 243 -14.46 -4.31 -2.81
N PHE A 244 -14.38 -2.97 -2.75
CA PHE A 244 -14.77 -2.10 -3.85
C PHE A 244 -13.79 -2.17 -5.03
N GLU A 245 -12.51 -2.43 -4.76
CA GLU A 245 -11.53 -2.70 -5.81
C GLU A 245 -11.82 -4.02 -6.54
N ALA A 246 -12.15 -5.09 -5.80
CA ALA A 246 -12.59 -6.35 -6.41
C ALA A 246 -13.85 -6.16 -7.28
N MET A 247 -14.82 -5.37 -6.80
CA MET A 247 -16.03 -5.03 -7.56
C MET A 247 -15.70 -4.26 -8.85
N ALA A 248 -14.75 -3.32 -8.80
CA ALA A 248 -14.34 -2.59 -9.99
C ALA A 248 -13.72 -3.52 -11.05
N TRP A 249 -12.84 -4.44 -10.63
CA TRP A 249 -12.23 -5.39 -11.54
C TRP A 249 -13.21 -6.43 -12.09
N ILE A 250 -14.21 -6.86 -11.31
CA ILE A 250 -15.34 -7.65 -11.83
C ILE A 250 -16.05 -6.87 -12.96
N GLY A 251 -16.24 -5.56 -12.80
CA GLY A 251 -16.76 -4.70 -13.85
C GLY A 251 -15.92 -4.75 -15.13
N VAL A 252 -14.59 -4.70 -15.03
CA VAL A 252 -13.67 -4.86 -16.18
C VAL A 252 -13.82 -6.24 -16.83
N ALA A 253 -13.91 -7.30 -16.04
CA ALA A 253 -14.10 -8.67 -16.54
C ALA A 253 -15.41 -8.84 -17.32
N LEU A 254 -16.50 -8.19 -16.88
CA LEU A 254 -17.79 -8.21 -17.59
C LEU A 254 -17.74 -7.46 -18.92
N VAL A 255 -16.87 -6.45 -19.05
CA VAL A 255 -16.69 -5.69 -20.29
C VAL A 255 -15.81 -6.47 -21.28
N ASN A 256 -14.68 -7.01 -20.84
CA ASN A 256 -13.68 -7.58 -21.75
C ASN A 256 -13.77 -9.09 -21.94
N TRP A 257 -14.51 -9.79 -21.06
CA TRP A 257 -14.67 -11.25 -21.06
C TRP A 257 -13.36 -12.04 -21.12
N SER A 258 -12.27 -11.47 -20.60
CA SER A 258 -10.93 -12.01 -20.71
C SER A 258 -10.59 -12.91 -19.53
N LEU A 259 -10.22 -14.16 -19.81
CA LEU A 259 -9.71 -15.09 -18.79
C LEU A 259 -8.48 -14.54 -18.07
N SER A 260 -7.67 -13.76 -18.78
CA SER A 260 -6.52 -13.04 -18.22
C SER A 260 -6.93 -12.06 -17.11
N THR A 261 -8.07 -11.37 -17.27
CA THR A 261 -8.63 -10.47 -16.24
C THR A 261 -9.15 -11.25 -15.04
N VAL A 262 -9.85 -12.35 -15.29
CA VAL A 262 -10.33 -13.24 -14.21
C VAL A 262 -9.17 -13.81 -13.40
N LEU A 263 -8.10 -14.25 -14.05
CA LEU A 263 -6.88 -14.71 -13.39
C LEU A 263 -6.27 -13.61 -12.51
N PHE A 264 -6.15 -12.39 -13.05
CA PHE A 264 -5.66 -11.26 -12.27
C PHE A 264 -6.53 -10.98 -11.04
N ILE A 265 -7.86 -11.00 -11.18
CA ILE A 265 -8.80 -10.83 -10.06
C ILE A 265 -8.54 -11.88 -8.98
N ILE A 266 -8.47 -13.17 -9.35
CA ILE A 266 -8.28 -14.26 -8.38
C ILE A 266 -6.99 -14.04 -7.58
N VAL A 267 -5.89 -13.72 -8.26
CA VAL A 267 -4.59 -13.50 -7.60
C VAL A 267 -4.63 -12.24 -6.73
N ALA A 268 -5.12 -11.12 -7.25
CA ALA A 268 -5.18 -9.84 -6.54
C ALA A 268 -6.09 -9.93 -5.30
N VAL A 269 -7.30 -10.46 -5.47
CA VAL A 269 -8.29 -10.63 -4.39
C VAL A 269 -7.79 -11.63 -3.34
N GLY A 270 -7.15 -12.73 -3.75
CA GLY A 270 -6.53 -13.69 -2.82
C GLY A 270 -5.46 -13.04 -1.95
N GLN A 271 -4.53 -12.29 -2.57
CA GLN A 271 -3.49 -11.57 -1.83
C GLN A 271 -4.06 -10.49 -0.90
N MET A 272 -5.01 -9.70 -1.38
CA MET A 272 -5.72 -8.69 -0.57
C MET A 272 -6.46 -9.34 0.60
N GLY A 273 -7.05 -10.52 0.42
CA GLY A 273 -7.69 -11.31 1.48
C GLY A 273 -6.73 -11.68 2.60
N VAL A 274 -5.53 -12.15 2.27
CA VAL A 274 -4.47 -12.44 3.25
C VAL A 274 -4.08 -11.17 4.04
N TRP A 275 -3.93 -10.04 3.35
CA TRP A 275 -3.61 -8.76 3.99
C TRP A 275 -4.74 -8.24 4.88
N ALA A 276 -5.98 -8.40 4.44
CA ALA A 276 -7.16 -7.98 5.20
C ALA A 276 -7.30 -8.78 6.50
N TRP A 277 -7.08 -10.10 6.47
CA TRP A 277 -7.08 -10.92 7.69
C TRP A 277 -5.96 -10.57 8.67
N LYS A 278 -4.76 -10.26 8.17
CA LYS A 278 -3.68 -9.74 9.01
C LYS A 278 -4.07 -8.42 9.66
N LYS A 279 -4.78 -7.55 8.94
CA LYS A 279 -5.31 -6.29 9.49
C LYS A 279 -6.40 -6.53 10.53
N GLU A 280 -7.34 -7.45 10.28
CA GLU A 280 -8.40 -7.84 11.22
C GLU A 280 -7.83 -8.37 12.54
N LYS A 281 -6.87 -9.31 12.47
CA LYS A 281 -6.19 -9.84 13.67
C LYS A 281 -5.50 -8.73 14.47
N ARG A 282 -4.87 -7.78 13.77
CA ARG A 282 -4.22 -6.63 14.41
C ARG A 282 -5.23 -5.70 15.08
N TYR A 283 -6.34 -5.37 14.44
CA TYR A 283 -7.37 -4.51 15.04
C TYR A 283 -7.98 -5.12 16.29
N ARG A 284 -8.25 -6.43 16.30
CA ARG A 284 -8.71 -7.13 17.50
C ARG A 284 -7.72 -7.03 18.66
N LYS A 285 -6.42 -7.20 18.38
CA LYS A 285 -5.36 -7.11 19.38
C LYS A 285 -5.15 -5.67 19.88
N GLU A 286 -5.23 -4.70 18.98
CA GLU A 286 -4.91 -3.29 19.26
C GLU A 286 -6.06 -2.57 20.00
N PHE A 287 -7.31 -2.89 19.68
CA PHE A 287 -8.48 -2.17 20.19
C PHE A 287 -9.35 -2.96 21.16
N GLY A 288 -9.12 -4.26 21.34
CA GLY A 288 -9.88 -5.11 22.25
C GLY A 288 -11.39 -4.95 22.06
N ASP A 289 -12.10 -4.69 23.16
CA ASP A 289 -13.56 -4.57 23.20
C ASP A 289 -14.11 -3.36 22.41
N LYS A 290 -13.28 -2.36 22.11
CA LYS A 290 -13.69 -1.19 21.32
C LYS A 290 -13.92 -1.55 19.84
N TYR A 291 -13.36 -2.67 19.37
CA TYR A 291 -13.48 -3.11 17.98
C TYR A 291 -14.49 -4.24 17.82
N LYS A 292 -15.58 -3.97 17.09
CA LYS A 292 -16.55 -5.00 16.74
C LYS A 292 -15.92 -5.96 15.72
N ARG A 293 -15.63 -7.17 16.19
CA ARG A 293 -15.14 -8.29 15.37
C ARG A 293 -15.98 -8.45 14.10
N LYS A 294 -15.31 -8.52 12.95
CA LYS A 294 -15.95 -8.78 11.65
C LYS A 294 -15.83 -10.24 11.28
N ARG A 295 -16.90 -10.78 10.66
CA ARG A 295 -16.91 -12.15 10.12
C ARG A 295 -16.15 -12.23 8.80
N TYR A 296 -16.17 -11.14 8.04
CA TYR A 296 -15.60 -11.03 6.70
C TYR A 296 -14.52 -9.95 6.68
N ALA A 297 -13.38 -10.27 6.07
CA ALA A 297 -12.27 -9.35 5.91
C ALA A 297 -12.41 -8.51 4.62
N ILE A 298 -12.91 -9.09 3.52
CA ILE A 298 -13.08 -8.38 2.24
C ILE A 298 -14.41 -8.66 1.53
N LEU A 299 -14.92 -9.89 1.53
CA LEU A 299 -16.03 -10.29 0.67
C LEU A 299 -17.07 -11.00 1.54
N PRO A 300 -18.25 -10.40 1.74
CA PRO A 300 -19.32 -11.02 2.51
C PRO A 300 -19.63 -12.42 1.97
N GLY A 301 -19.61 -13.41 2.87
CA GLY A 301 -19.91 -14.81 2.54
C GLY A 301 -18.71 -15.68 2.18
N ILE A 302 -17.54 -15.10 1.87
CA ILE A 302 -16.35 -15.87 1.47
C ILE A 302 -15.17 -15.62 2.42
N TRP A 303 -14.78 -14.36 2.59
CA TRP A 303 -13.52 -13.94 3.21
C TRP A 303 -13.70 -12.86 4.25
#